data_AF-A0A8T1U4Y5-F1
#
_entry.id   AF-A0A8T1U4Y5-F1
#
_cell.length_a   1.000
_cell.length_b   1.000
_cell.length_c   1.000
_cell.angle_alpha   90.00
_cell.angle_beta   90.00
_cell.angle_gamma   90.00
#
_symmetry.space_group_name_H-M   'P 1'
#
loop_
_entity.id
_entity.type
_entity.pdbx_description
1 polymer ?
#
loop_
_entity_poly.entity_id
_entity_poly.type
_entity_poly.pdbx_seq_one_letter_code
_entity_poly.pdbx_strand_id
1 'polypeptide(L)'
;METIVLEKWKGSGKTVTDTSNLLKLNESGISLLRHPALRTWVSYVEMLKKNPYELLLLKLRSHDPDASLTRMIAATMSDYNNGIIARNMEDIQIESWLKAGKVTKNCLSSSS
;
A
#
# COMPACT_ATOMS: atom_id res chain seq x y z
N MET A 1 5.17 -6.42 -18.82
CA MET A 1 4.39 -5.86 -19.94
C MET A 1 3.54 -4.64 -19.54
N GLU A 2 3.76 -4.00 -18.37
CA GLU A 2 2.97 -2.83 -17.93
C GLU A 2 3.59 -1.47 -18.32
N THR A 3 4.72 -1.44 -19.03
CA THR A 3 5.51 -0.23 -19.26
C THR A 3 4.77 0.84 -20.10
N ILE A 4 4.01 0.44 -21.11
CA ILE A 4 3.34 1.37 -22.05
C ILE A 4 2.31 2.26 -21.33
N VAL A 5 1.51 1.70 -20.42
CA VAL A 5 0.50 2.48 -19.69
C VAL A 5 1.15 3.49 -18.73
N LEU A 6 2.24 3.08 -18.07
CA LEU A 6 2.98 3.92 -17.14
C LEU A 6 3.64 5.09 -17.89
N GLU A 7 4.34 4.81 -18.99
CA GLU A 7 4.98 5.83 -19.81
C GLU A 7 3.98 6.82 -20.39
N LYS A 8 2.82 6.34 -20.85
CA LYS A 8 1.74 7.20 -21.33
C LYS A 8 1.23 8.13 -20.22
N TRP A 9 1.01 7.62 -19.01
CA TRP A 9 0.58 8.43 -17.87
C TRP A 9 1.63 9.47 -17.48
N LYS A 10 2.91 9.09 -17.51
CA LYS A 10 4.03 10.00 -17.25
C LYS A 10 4.12 11.11 -18.29
N GLY A 11 4.05 10.77 -19.58
CA GLY A 11 4.08 11.75 -20.67
C GLY A 11 2.86 12.68 -20.69
N SER A 12 1.72 12.21 -20.18
CA SER A 12 0.51 13.03 -20.02
C SER A 12 0.48 13.86 -18.73
N GLY A 13 1.54 13.81 -17.91
CA GLY A 13 1.63 14.55 -16.65
C GLY A 13 0.61 14.15 -15.58
N LYS A 14 0.12 12.89 -15.59
CA LYS A 14 -0.87 12.44 -14.59
C LYS A 14 -0.27 12.46 -13.18
N THR A 15 -1.07 12.81 -12.18
CA THR A 15 -0.65 12.72 -10.78
C THR A 15 -0.94 11.34 -10.19
N VAL A 16 -0.39 11.07 -9.00
CA VAL A 16 -0.71 9.87 -8.22
C VAL A 16 -2.21 9.78 -7.91
N THR A 17 -2.86 10.92 -7.69
CA THR A 17 -4.30 11.01 -7.43
C THR A 17 -5.10 10.74 -8.70
N ASP A 18 -4.70 11.30 -9.84
CA ASP A 18 -5.36 11.04 -11.12
C ASP A 18 -5.34 9.56 -11.49
N THR A 19 -4.20 8.89 -11.33
CA THR A 19 -4.07 7.47 -11.65
C THR A 19 -4.79 6.59 -10.65
N SER A 20 -4.82 6.97 -9.36
CA SER A 20 -5.63 6.29 -8.34
C SER A 20 -7.12 6.33 -8.69
N ASN A 21 -7.63 7.50 -9.10
CA ASN A 21 -9.02 7.69 -9.51
C ASN A 21 -9.34 6.95 -10.81
N LEU A 22 -8.43 7.00 -11.80
CA LEU A 22 -8.59 6.32 -13.08
C LEU A 22 -8.71 4.80 -12.92
N LEU A 23 -7.93 4.23 -11.98
CA LEU A 23 -7.98 2.81 -11.63
C LEU A 23 -9.10 2.47 -10.65
N LYS A 24 -9.94 3.44 -10.28
CA LYS A 24 -11.05 3.31 -9.33
C LYS A 24 -10.59 2.73 -7.99
N LEU A 25 -9.41 3.12 -7.52
CA LEU A 25 -8.89 2.76 -6.21
C LEU A 25 -9.52 3.64 -5.11
N ASN A 26 -10.85 3.81 -5.16
CA ASN A 26 -11.62 4.62 -4.21
C ASN A 26 -12.13 3.79 -3.01
N GLU A 27 -11.92 2.48 -3.02
CA GLU A 27 -12.19 1.61 -1.88
C GLU A 27 -11.28 1.92 -0.69
N SER A 28 -11.72 1.50 0.50
CA SER A 28 -10.98 1.59 1.75
C SER A 28 -10.67 0.19 2.31
N GLY A 29 -9.77 0.15 3.30
CA GLY A 29 -9.45 -1.08 4.02
C GLY A 29 -8.88 -2.20 3.15
N ILE A 30 -9.29 -3.44 3.46
CA ILE A 30 -8.79 -4.66 2.80
C ILE A 30 -9.18 -4.70 1.31
N SER A 31 -10.36 -4.18 0.92
CA SER A 31 -10.80 -4.20 -0.48
C SER A 31 -9.83 -3.46 -1.39
N LEU A 32 -9.35 -2.29 -0.94
CA LEU A 32 -8.29 -1.55 -1.63
C LEU A 32 -7.03 -2.39 -1.81
N LEU A 33 -6.58 -3.06 -0.74
CA LEU A 33 -5.36 -3.87 -0.75
C LEU A 33 -5.50 -5.13 -1.61
N ARG A 34 -6.72 -5.61 -1.85
CA ARG A 34 -7.02 -6.75 -2.74
C ARG A 34 -7.30 -6.36 -4.18
N HIS A 35 -7.40 -5.06 -4.47
CA HIS A 35 -7.78 -4.60 -5.80
C HIS A 35 -6.70 -4.99 -6.84
N PRO A 36 -7.06 -5.64 -7.95
CA PRO A 36 -6.07 -6.14 -8.91
C PRO A 36 -5.29 -5.02 -9.61
N ALA A 37 -5.91 -3.85 -9.78
CA ALA A 37 -5.26 -2.68 -10.37
C ALA A 37 -4.26 -1.98 -9.42
N LEU A 38 -4.19 -2.38 -8.14
CA LEU A 38 -3.31 -1.77 -7.17
C LEU A 38 -1.83 -1.92 -7.57
N ARG A 39 -1.45 -3.09 -8.11
CA ARG A 39 -0.08 -3.36 -8.55
C ARG A 39 0.40 -2.37 -9.62
N THR A 40 -0.43 -2.10 -10.61
CA THR A 40 -0.14 -1.12 -11.66
C THR A 40 0.02 0.29 -11.09
N TRP A 41 -0.80 0.65 -10.11
CA TRP A 41 -0.67 1.94 -9.42
C TRP A 41 0.62 2.03 -8.60
N VAL A 42 0.98 0.97 -7.86
CA VAL A 42 2.25 0.89 -7.10
C VAL A 42 3.44 1.12 -8.04
N SER A 43 3.50 0.41 -9.16
CA SER A 43 4.58 0.57 -10.15
C SER A 43 4.63 1.99 -10.74
N TYR A 44 3.47 2.64 -10.92
CA TYR A 44 3.44 4.03 -11.37
C TYR A 44 4.07 4.99 -10.36
N VAL A 45 3.71 4.85 -9.08
CA VAL A 45 4.22 5.71 -8.01
C VAL A 45 5.72 5.51 -7.81
N GLU A 46 6.21 4.27 -7.88
CA GLU A 46 7.65 3.94 -7.86
C GLU A 46 8.38 4.59 -9.04
N MET A 47 7.79 4.56 -10.25
CA MET A 47 8.35 5.22 -11.43
C MET A 47 8.42 6.75 -11.26
N LEU A 48 7.53 7.35 -10.49
CA LEU A 48 7.58 8.76 -10.09
C LEU A 48 8.59 9.04 -8.96
N LYS A 49 9.36 8.03 -8.53
CA LYS A 49 10.31 8.09 -7.40
C LYS A 49 9.64 8.50 -6.08
N LYS A 50 8.39 8.10 -5.89
CA LYS A 50 7.63 8.29 -4.64
C LYS A 50 7.44 6.94 -3.95
N ASN A 51 7.13 6.96 -2.65
CA ASN A 51 6.88 5.74 -1.89
C ASN A 51 5.37 5.38 -1.93
N PRO A 52 4.96 4.36 -2.71
CA PRO A 52 3.55 3.95 -2.77
C PRO A 52 3.01 3.45 -1.43
N TYR A 53 3.84 2.78 -0.65
CA TYR A 53 3.44 2.15 0.59
C TYR A 53 3.12 3.19 1.67
N GLU A 54 3.91 4.26 1.77
CA GLU A 54 3.59 5.39 2.66
C GLU A 54 2.26 6.06 2.29
N LEU A 55 1.98 6.22 1.00
CA LEU A 55 0.72 6.80 0.54
C LEU A 55 -0.47 5.88 0.83
N LEU A 56 -0.31 4.56 0.68
CA LEU A 56 -1.35 3.58 1.04
C LEU A 56 -1.60 3.58 2.56
N LEU A 57 -0.54 3.61 3.38
CA LEU A 57 -0.66 3.69 4.83
C LEU A 57 -1.40 4.97 5.25
N LEU A 58 -1.08 6.12 4.64
CA LEU A 58 -1.78 7.39 4.89
C LEU A 58 -3.27 7.27 4.55
N LYS A 59 -3.58 6.72 3.36
CA LYS A 59 -4.96 6.55 2.89
C LYS A 59 -5.78 5.64 3.80
N LEU A 60 -5.20 4.53 4.26
CA LEU A 60 -5.87 3.59 5.15
C LEU A 60 -6.09 4.19 6.55
N ARG A 61 -5.10 4.89 7.11
CA ARG A 61 -5.23 5.58 8.41
C ARG A 61 -6.26 6.71 8.38
N SER A 62 -6.43 7.36 7.23
CA SER A 62 -7.41 8.44 7.06
C SER A 62 -8.86 7.95 7.08
N HIS A 63 -9.11 6.69 6.72
CA HIS A 63 -10.46 6.15 6.61
C HIS A 63 -10.92 5.44 7.88
N ASP A 64 -10.01 4.76 8.59
CA ASP A 64 -10.30 4.05 9.83
C ASP A 64 -9.09 4.08 10.79
N PRO A 65 -9.09 4.97 11.81
CA PRO A 65 -8.04 4.98 12.83
C PRO A 65 -8.14 3.80 13.81
N ASP A 66 -9.32 3.18 13.93
CA ASP A 66 -9.65 2.12 14.90
C ASP A 66 -9.52 0.70 14.31
N ALA A 67 -9.73 0.54 13.00
CA ALA A 67 -9.45 -0.71 12.32
C ALA A 67 -7.94 -1.00 12.43
N SER A 68 -7.59 -2.13 13.05
CA SER A 68 -6.18 -2.52 13.21
C SER A 68 -5.57 -2.71 11.82
N LEU A 69 -4.96 -1.65 11.30
CA LEU A 69 -4.23 -1.60 10.03
C LEU A 69 -3.29 -2.80 9.88
N THR A 70 -2.68 -3.20 10.99
CA THR A 70 -1.85 -4.40 11.12
C THR A 70 -2.61 -5.68 10.77
N ARG A 71 -3.85 -5.87 11.26
CA ARG A 71 -4.69 -7.02 10.89
C ARG A 71 -5.09 -7.00 9.41
N MET A 72 -5.36 -5.82 8.84
CA MET A 72 -5.71 -5.70 7.42
C MET A 72 -4.53 -6.04 6.51
N ILE A 73 -3.35 -5.53 6.86
CA ILE A 73 -2.11 -5.87 6.15
C ILE A 73 -1.85 -7.37 6.27
N ALA A 74 -1.89 -7.92 7.49
CA ALA A 74 -1.69 -9.36 7.73
C ALA A 74 -2.68 -10.24 6.94
N ALA A 75 -3.96 -9.88 6.91
CA ALA A 75 -4.98 -10.61 6.15
C ALA A 75 -4.73 -10.62 4.63
N THR A 76 -4.02 -9.61 4.11
CA THR A 76 -3.71 -9.50 2.67
C THR A 76 -2.38 -10.16 2.31
N MET A 77 -1.52 -10.52 3.28
CA MET A 77 -0.24 -11.18 2.99
C MET A 77 -0.40 -12.56 2.34
N SER A 78 -1.53 -13.23 2.57
CA SER A 78 -1.86 -14.52 1.94
C SER A 78 -2.51 -14.38 0.57
N ASP A 79 -2.77 -13.16 0.08
CA ASP A 79 -3.34 -12.96 -1.26
C ASP A 79 -2.31 -13.22 -2.35
N TYR A 80 -2.69 -14.07 -3.31
CA TYR A 80 -1.84 -14.43 -4.45
C TYR A 80 -1.42 -13.20 -5.28
N ASN A 81 -2.31 -12.24 -5.47
CA ASN A 81 -2.05 -11.08 -6.33
C ASN A 81 -1.24 -9.98 -5.63
N ASN A 82 -1.54 -9.73 -4.36
CA ASN A 82 -1.08 -8.52 -3.66
C ASN A 82 -0.33 -8.79 -2.35
N GLY A 83 -0.02 -10.06 -2.03
CA GLY A 83 0.69 -10.42 -0.78
C GLY A 83 2.06 -9.78 -0.63
N ILE A 84 2.78 -9.54 -1.74
CA ILE A 84 4.07 -8.83 -1.73
C ILE A 84 3.87 -7.35 -1.35
N ILE A 85 2.81 -6.71 -1.86
CA ILE A 85 2.49 -5.31 -1.51
C ILE A 85 2.18 -5.21 -0.02
N ALA A 86 1.39 -6.15 0.52
CA ALA A 86 1.06 -6.19 1.94
C ALA A 86 2.32 -6.35 2.81
N ARG A 87 3.24 -7.26 2.44
CA ARG A 87 4.50 -7.46 3.17
C ARG A 87 5.37 -6.20 3.20
N ASN A 88 5.52 -5.52 2.06
CA ASN A 88 6.25 -4.26 2.01
C ASN A 88 5.60 -3.15 2.88
N MET A 89 4.27 -3.15 2.99
CA MET A 89 3.56 -2.22 3.88
C MET A 89 3.78 -2.55 5.36
N GLU A 90 3.87 -3.84 5.73
CA GLU A 90 4.20 -4.27 7.09
C GLU A 90 5.59 -3.80 7.51
N ASP A 91 6.61 -4.01 6.66
CA ASP A 91 7.98 -3.58 6.93
C ASP A 91 8.05 -2.07 7.21
N ILE A 92 7.40 -1.25 6.38
CA ILE A 92 7.37 0.21 6.55
C ILE A 92 6.60 0.61 7.82
N GLN A 93 5.54 -0.13 8.18
CA GLN A 93 4.82 0.09 9.44
C GLN A 93 5.72 -0.20 10.65
N ILE A 94 6.49 -1.29 10.63
CA ILE A 94 7.43 -1.68 11.68
C ILE A 94 8.56 -0.65 11.78
N GLU A 95 9.16 -0.25 10.66
CA GLU A 95 10.19 0.80 10.63
C GLU A 95 9.69 2.12 11.23
N SER A 96 8.45 2.52 10.91
CA SER A 96 7.83 3.71 11.48
C SER A 96 7.71 3.62 13.00
N TRP A 97 7.33 2.45 13.54
CA TRP A 97 7.25 2.23 14.99
C TRP A 97 8.62 2.22 15.67
N LEU A 98 9.63 1.61 15.04
CA LEU A 98 11.01 1.62 15.51
C LEU A 98 11.53 3.05 15.63
N LYS A 99 11.33 3.87 14.59
CA LYS A 99 11.71 5.31 14.58
C LYS A 99 10.96 6.11 15.65
N ALA A 100 9.70 5.79 15.89
CA ALA A 100 8.88 6.45 16.90
C ALA A 100 9.17 5.99 18.35
N GLY A 101 10.12 5.06 18.55
CA GLY A 101 10.40 4.49 19.87
C GLY A 101 9.27 3.64 20.45
N LYS A 102 8.30 3.21 19.63
CA LYS A 102 7.08 2.49 20.04
C LYS A 102 7.24 0.97 20.06
N VAL A 103 8.44 0.45 20.36
CA VAL A 103 8.66 -1.01 20.41
C VAL A 103 8.16 -1.57 21.73
N THR A 104 6.90 -2.00 21.78
CA THR A 104 6.49 -2.99 22.77
C THR A 104 6.99 -4.35 22.30
N LYS A 105 7.77 -5.03 23.14
CA LYS A 105 8.44 -6.33 22.91
C LYS A 105 7.50 -7.52 22.61
N ASN A 106 6.25 -7.27 22.21
CA ASN A 106 5.19 -8.26 22.08
C ASN A 106 4.59 -8.39 20.67
N CYS A 107 5.05 -7.61 19.67
CA CYS A 107 4.49 -7.70 18.31
C CYS A 107 5.15 -8.79 17.42
N LEU A 108 6.25 -9.41 17.86
CA LEU A 108 6.97 -10.43 17.08
C LEU A 108 6.65 -11.88 17.48
N SER A 109 5.67 -12.13 18.36
CA SER A 109 5.35 -13.49 18.84
C SER A 109 4.01 -14.04 18.35
N SER A 110 3.50 -13.60 17.20
CA SER A 110 2.30 -14.21 16.62
C SER A 110 2.49 -14.49 15.13
N SER A 111 3.51 -15.28 14.82
CA SER A 111 3.55 -16.11 13.63
C SER A 111 4.40 -17.34 13.94
N SER A 112 3.74 -18.32 14.57
CA SER A 112 4.05 -19.75 14.74
C SER A 112 5.45 -20.16 15.21
#